data_AF-E0CXU9-F1
#
_entry.id   AF-E0CXU9-F1
#
_cell.length_a   1.000
_cell.length_b   1.000
_cell.length_c   1.000
_cell.angle_alpha   90.00
_cell.angle_beta   90.00
_cell.angle_gamma   90.00
#
_symmetry.space_group_name_H-M   'P 1'
#
loop_
_entity.id
_entity.type
_entity.pdbx_description
1 polymer ?
#
loop_
_entity_poly.entity_id
_entity_poly.type
_entity_poly.pdbx_seq_one_letter_code
_entity_poly.pdbx_strand_id
1 'polypeptide(L)' 'MAHYVPGIMPIESVVARFQFIVPKEWNSRYRPVCIHLAGTGDHHYWRRRTLMARPMIKEARMASLLLENPYYILL' A
#
# COMPACT_ATOMS: atom_id res chain seq x y z
N MET A 1 8.57 9.59 14.08
CA MET A 1 8.58 8.68 15.26
C MET A 1 9.98 8.18 15.57
N ALA A 2 10.68 7.53 14.63
CA ALA A 2 12.06 7.07 14.84
C ALA A 2 13.05 8.16 15.30
N HIS A 3 12.92 9.40 14.82
CA HIS A 3 13.74 10.53 15.28
C HIS A 3 13.37 11.06 16.68
N TYR A 4 12.11 10.88 17.09
CA TYR A 4 11.62 11.38 18.37
C TYR A 4 11.83 10.34 19.50
N VAL A 5 11.76 9.06 19.15
CA VAL A 5 12.03 7.95 20.07
C VAL A 5 12.88 6.90 19.33
N PRO A 6 14.22 7.07 19.33
CA PRO A 6 15.12 6.11 18.70
C PRO A 6 14.95 4.70 19.30
N GLY A 7 14.95 3.67 18.46
CA GLY A 7 14.84 2.27 18.89
C GLY A 7 13.42 1.77 19.21
N ILE A 8 12.38 2.62 19.14
CA ILE A 8 10.99 2.19 19.40
C ILE A 8 10.44 1.23 18.33
N MET A 9 10.95 1.31 17.11
CA MET A 9 10.51 0.45 15.99
C MET A 9 11.65 -0.46 15.54
N PRO A 10 11.33 -1.69 15.08
CA PRO A 10 12.27 -2.54 14.37
C PRO A 10 12.83 -1.84 13.13
N ILE A 11 14.08 -2.13 12.78
CA ILE A 11 14.80 -1.45 11.68
C ILE A 11 14.08 -1.60 10.34
N GLU A 12 13.42 -2.74 10.14
CA GLU A 12 12.62 -3.09 8.97
C GLU A 12 11.42 -2.15 8.79
N SER A 13 10.88 -1.62 9.90
CA SER A 13 9.71 -0.73 9.90
C SER A 13 10.09 0.76 9.92
N VAL A 14 11.38 1.09 9.93
CA VAL A 14 11.84 2.49 9.92
C VAL A 14 11.56 3.15 8.57
N VAL A 15 11.71 2.39 7.48
CA VAL A 15 11.48 2.89 6.11
C VAL A 15 10.27 2.17 5.51
N ALA A 16 9.18 2.92 5.34
CA ALA A 16 7.99 2.43 4.65
C ALA A 16 8.13 2.61 3.14
N ARG A 17 7.88 1.53 2.39
CA ARG A 17 7.78 1.53 0.92
C ARG A 17 6.33 1.30 0.53
N PHE A 18 5.90 1.93 -0.55
CA PHE A 18 4.53 1.79 -1.03
C PHE A 18 4.44 1.90 -2.55
N GLN A 19 3.33 1.40 -3.08
CA GLN A 19 2.93 1.62 -4.46
C GLN A 19 1.61 2.36 -4.48
N PHE A 20 1.58 3.45 -5.25
CA PHE A 20 0.35 4.21 -5.44
C PHE A 20 -0.16 4.02 -6.86
N ILE A 21 -1.34 3.42 -6.98
CA ILE A 21 -1.96 3.09 -8.25
C ILE A 21 -3.20 3.97 -8.38
N VAL A 22 -3.19 4.82 -9.41
CA VAL A 22 -4.16 5.90 -9.59
C VAL A 22 -4.88 5.70 -10.92
N PRO A 23 -6.21 5.86 -10.99
CA PRO A 23 -6.92 5.83 -12.25
C PRO A 23 -6.58 7.07 -13.09
N LYS A 24 -6.60 6.93 -14.43
CA LYS A 24 -6.37 8.06 -15.34
C LYS A 24 -7.49 9.12 -15.26
N GLU A 25 -8.71 8.65 -14.98
CA GLU A 25 -9.91 9.47 -14.85
C GLU A 25 -10.63 9.12 -13.55
N TRP A 26 -11.38 10.08 -13.01
CA TRP A 26 -12.11 9.92 -11.75
C TRP A 26 -13.60 10.10 -11.97
N ASN A 27 -14.41 9.28 -11.31
CA ASN A 27 -15.87 9.44 -11.33
C ASN A 27 -16.37 10.60 -10.46
N SER A 28 -15.53 11.11 -9.57
CA SER A 28 -15.90 12.14 -8.60
C SER A 28 -14.74 13.07 -8.30
N ARG A 29 -15.05 14.32 -7.94
CA ARG A 29 -14.07 15.33 -7.50
C ARG A 29 -13.30 14.93 -6.24
N TYR A 30 -13.84 14.01 -5.44
CA TYR A 30 -13.27 13.60 -4.16
C TYR A 30 -12.10 12.62 -4.28
N ARG A 31 -11.84 12.07 -5.48
CA ARG A 31 -10.69 11.20 -5.78
C ARG A 31 -10.41 10.13 -4.70
N PRO A 32 -11.36 9.21 -4.46
CA PRO A 32 -11.28 8.25 -3.37
C PRO A 32 -10.05 7.35 -3.44
N VAL A 33 -9.41 7.14 -2.30
CA VAL A 33 -8.22 6.28 -2.16
C VAL A 33 -8.44 5.23 -1.08
N CYS A 34 -8.16 3.96 -1.40
CA CYS A 34 -8.10 2.88 -0.43
C CYS A 34 -6.65 2.59 -0.02
N ILE A 35 -6.39 2.52 1.29
CA ILE A 35 -5.08 2.15 1.84
C ILE A 35 -5.11 0.65 2.16
N HIS A 36 -4.29 -0.12 1.45
CA HIS A 36 -4.18 -1.56 1.60
C HIS A 36 -2.99 -1.88 2.50
N LEU A 37 -3.28 -2.27 3.73
CA LEU A 37 -2.28 -2.77 4.67
C LEU A 37 -1.89 -4.22 4.31
N ALA A 38 -0.64 -4.57 4.56
CA ALA A 38 -0.16 -5.92 4.32
C ALA A 38 -0.60 -6.86 5.45
N GLY A 39 -1.04 -8.07 5.08
CA GLY A 39 -1.27 -9.15 6.03
C GLY A 39 0.01 -9.93 6.35
N THR A 40 -0.08 -10.86 7.30
CA THR A 40 0.98 -11.84 7.56
C THR A 40 1.20 -12.74 6.34
N GLY A 41 2.45 -12.95 5.93
CA GLY A 41 2.78 -13.76 4.75
C GLY A 41 2.45 -13.10 3.40
N ASP A 42 2.21 -11.79 3.38
CA ASP A 42 2.01 -11.03 2.15
C ASP A 42 3.34 -10.52 1.60
N HIS A 43 3.86 -11.23 0.61
CA HIS A 43 5.11 -10.90 -0.07
C HIS A 43 4.89 -9.85 -1.15
N HIS A 44 5.68 -8.79 -1.09
CA HIS A 44 5.64 -7.65 -2.01
C HIS A 44 4.21 -7.09 -2.18
N TYR A 45 3.77 -6.92 -3.43
CA TYR A 45 2.55 -6.22 -3.79
C TYR A 45 1.61 -7.02 -4.69
N TRP A 46 2.07 -8.13 -5.27
CA TRP A 46 1.41 -8.74 -6.44
C TRP A 46 -0.03 -9.19 -6.15
N ARG A 47 -0.27 -9.83 -5.00
CA ARG A 47 -1.60 -10.32 -4.62
C ARG A 47 -2.57 -9.16 -4.47
N ARG A 48 -2.24 -8.15 -3.65
CA ARG A 48 -3.09 -6.96 -3.44
C ARG A 48 -3.27 -6.13 -4.71
N ARG A 49 -2.21 -5.99 -5.51
CA ARG A 49 -2.28 -5.29 -6.80
C ARG A 49 -3.27 -5.97 -7.74
N THR A 50 -3.16 -7.28 -7.89
CA THR A 50 -3.93 -8.03 -8.89
C THR A 50 -5.37 -8.24 -8.44
N LEU A 51 -5.57 -8.65 -7.19
CA LEU A 51 -6.87 -9.06 -6.67
C LEU A 51 -7.70 -7.92 -6.10
N MET A 52 -7.09 -6.79 -5.73
CA MET A 52 -7.80 -5.66 -5.11
C MET A 52 -7.65 -4.37 -5.92
N ALA A 53 -6.44 -3.87 -6.11
CA ALA A 53 -6.23 -2.56 -6.73
C ALA A 53 -6.72 -2.48 -8.18
N ARG A 54 -6.50 -3.52 -8.98
CA ARG A 54 -6.95 -3.57 -10.39
C ARG A 54 -8.47 -3.56 -10.52
N PRO A 55 -9.24 -4.41 -9.82
CA PRO A 55 -10.70 -4.31 -9.78
C PRO A 55 -11.19 -2.92 -9.32
N MET A 56 -10.63 -2.36 -8.25
CA MET A 56 -11.03 -1.04 -7.75
C MET A 56 -10.88 0.09 -8.77
N ILE A 57 -9.79 0.07 -9.55
CA ILE A 57 -9.58 1.03 -10.63
C ILE A 57 -10.58 0.78 -11.77
N LYS A 58 -10.76 -0.48 -12.17
CA LYS A 58 -11.59 -0.86 -13.31
C LYS A 58 -13.07 -0.58 -13.07
N GLU A 59 -13.57 -0.88 -11.88
CA GLU A 59 -15.01 -0.90 -11.57
C GLU A 59 -15.46 0.38 -10.88
N ALA A 60 -14.64 0.96 -10.01
CA ALA A 60 -15.03 2.10 -9.19
C ALA A 60 -14.26 3.40 -9.50
N ARG A 61 -13.22 3.35 -10.37
CA ARG A 61 -12.26 4.44 -10.57
C ARG A 61 -11.75 5.01 -9.24
N MET A 62 -11.43 4.12 -8.30
CA MET A 62 -10.81 4.44 -7.01
C MET A 62 -9.31 4.14 -7.06
N ALA A 63 -8.49 4.99 -6.46
CA ALA A 63 -7.06 4.71 -6.34
C ALA A 63 -6.78 3.77 -5.17
N SER A 64 -5.61 3.14 -5.20
CA SER A 64 -5.14 2.22 -4.17
C SER A 64 -3.69 2.53 -3.78
N LEU A 65 -3.46 2.72 -2.49
CA LEU A 65 -2.12 2.81 -1.90
C LEU A 65 -1.80 1.47 -1.25
N LEU A 66 -0.83 0.75 -1.79
CA LEU A 66 -0.40 -0.54 -1.28
C LEU A 66 0.85 -0.34 -0.42
N LEU A 67 0.75 -0.58 0.87
CA LEU A 67 1.90 -0.48 1.79
C LEU A 67 2.70 -1.79 1.74
N GLU A 68 4.00 -1.75 1.52
CA GLU A 68 4.82 -2.96 1.58
C GLU A 68 4.81 -3.56 2.97
N ASN A 69 4.87 -4.88 3.06
CA ASN A 69 5.09 -5.51 4.35
C ASN A 69 6.56 -5.29 4.75
N PRO A 70 6.88 -4.65 5.89
CA PRO A 70 8.26 -4.39 6.29
C PRO A 70 9.12 -5.66 6.44
N TYR A 71 8.50 -6.81 6.76
CA TYR A 71 9.23 -8.05 7.07
C TYR A 71 9.35 -9.03 5.89
N TYR A 72 8.54 -8.89 4.84
CA TYR A 72 8.45 -9.87 3.75
C TYR A 72 8.95 -9.29 2.41
N ILE A 73 10.04 -8.49 2.48
CA ILE A 73 10.70 -7.82 1.34
C ILE A 73 11.96 -8.58 0.88
N LEU A 74 12.58 -9.35 1.79
CA LEU A 74 13.94 -9.92 1.63
C LEU A 74 13.96 -11.43 1.31
N LEU A 75 12.80 -12.06 1.14
CA LEU A 75 12.63 -13.45 0.69
C LEU A 75 12.05 -13.47 -0.72
#